data_AF-A0A0F5LYU6-F1
#
_entry.id   AF-A0A0F5LYU6-F1
#
_cell.length_a   1.000
_cell.length_b   1.000
_cell.length_c   1.000
_cell.angle_alpha   90.00
_cell.angle_beta   90.00
_cell.angle_gamma   90.00
#
_symmetry.space_group_name_H-M   'P 1'
#
loop_
_entity.id
_entity.type
_entity.pdbx_description
1 polymer ?
#
loop_
_entity_poly.entity_id
_entity_poly.type
_entity_poly.pdbx_seq_one_letter_code
_entity_poly.pdbx_strand_id
1 'polypeptide(L)'
;MPITARTAARHEAVYLRLQALLTQTQAIATRRPEALLPEATRILAEGLLFDARPFLSGARRRRDWPAVAVDQAGLAVQLGQVLAGLDAFEIAHTSWNAKLACLLWSVSDARDLPVRRLRPKLAVVAADNAHMRLLRDKLARRIDERARGTYERGYRDGQLQARAGLGAGADPDADADEPQTYPRLRLPG
;
A
#
# COMPACT_ATOMS: atom_id res chain seq x y z
N MET A 1 -30.24 3.12 13.53
CA MET A 1 -30.14 1.67 13.84
C MET A 1 -28.70 1.41 14.26
N PRO A 2 -28.46 0.61 15.31
CA PRO A 2 -27.09 0.25 15.65
C PRO A 2 -26.46 -0.54 14.50
N ILE A 3 -25.26 -0.14 14.08
CA ILE A 3 -24.49 -0.87 13.07
C ILE A 3 -23.63 -1.94 13.75
N THR A 4 -23.36 -3.03 13.05
CA THR A 4 -22.44 -4.08 13.51
C THR A 4 -21.07 -3.91 12.87
N ALA A 5 -20.02 -4.50 13.44
CA ALA A 5 -18.69 -4.48 12.85
C ALA A 5 -18.66 -5.09 11.43
N ARG A 6 -19.48 -6.13 11.19
CA ARG A 6 -19.65 -6.74 9.87
C ARG A 6 -20.28 -5.75 8.87
N THR A 7 -21.27 -4.99 9.30
CA THR A 7 -21.91 -3.95 8.48
C THR A 7 -20.92 -2.86 8.10
N ALA A 8 -20.12 -2.39 9.05
CA ALA A 8 -19.06 -1.40 8.82
C ALA A 8 -18.00 -1.91 7.82
N ALA A 9 -17.49 -3.12 8.02
CA ALA A 9 -16.51 -3.72 7.11
C ALA A 9 -17.06 -3.89 5.67
N ARG A 10 -18.34 -4.26 5.56
CA ARG A 10 -19.01 -4.36 4.25
C ARG A 10 -19.15 -2.98 3.59
N HIS A 11 -19.56 -1.96 4.34
CA HIS A 11 -19.63 -0.58 3.82
C HIS A 11 -18.28 -0.13 3.27
N GLU A 12 -17.21 -0.28 4.04
CA GLU A 12 -15.86 0.12 3.62
C GLU A 12 -15.41 -0.62 2.34
N ALA A 13 -15.67 -1.93 2.26
CA ALA A 13 -15.32 -2.73 1.08
C ALA A 13 -16.07 -2.27 -0.19
N VAL A 14 -17.37 -1.98 -0.07
CA VAL A 14 -18.18 -1.48 -1.18
C VAL A 14 -17.74 -0.08 -1.60
N TYR A 15 -17.47 0.79 -0.63
CA TYR A 15 -16.99 2.14 -0.88
C TYR A 15 -15.71 2.17 -1.72
N LEU A 16 -14.68 1.39 -1.32
CA LEU A 16 -13.40 1.35 -2.03
C LEU A 16 -13.54 0.83 -3.46
N ARG A 17 -14.37 -0.19 -3.68
CA ARG A 17 -14.63 -0.75 -5.02
C ARG A 17 -15.36 0.25 -5.92
N LEU A 18 -16.39 0.93 -5.41
CA LEU A 18 -17.11 1.97 -6.14
C LEU A 18 -16.21 3.16 -6.46
N GLN A 19 -15.36 3.59 -5.53
CA GLN A 19 -14.42 4.69 -5.75
C GLN A 19 -13.38 4.34 -6.82
N ALA A 20 -12.86 3.12 -6.81
CA ALA A 20 -11.94 2.64 -7.83
C ALA A 20 -12.62 2.62 -9.21
N LEU A 21 -13.84 2.09 -9.30
CA LEU A 21 -14.61 2.07 -10.54
C LEU A 21 -14.90 3.49 -11.04
N LEU A 22 -15.37 4.39 -10.17
CA LEU A 22 -15.64 5.78 -10.52
C LEU A 22 -14.40 6.45 -11.12
N THR A 23 -13.24 6.26 -10.50
CA THR A 23 -11.98 6.86 -10.96
C THR A 23 -11.63 6.39 -12.38
N GLN A 24 -11.81 5.10 -12.67
CA GLN A 24 -11.59 4.53 -13.99
C GLN A 24 -12.60 5.07 -15.01
N THR A 25 -13.90 5.06 -14.66
CA THR A 25 -14.98 5.56 -15.51
C THR A 25 -14.81 7.04 -15.83
N GLN A 26 -14.44 7.88 -14.84
CA GLN A 26 -14.18 9.31 -15.05
C GLN A 26 -13.02 9.56 -16.01
N ALA A 27 -11.93 8.79 -15.91
CA ALA A 27 -10.80 8.90 -16.82
C ALA A 27 -11.20 8.65 -18.29
N ILE A 28 -12.18 7.76 -18.52
CA ILE A 28 -12.72 7.49 -19.86
C ILE A 28 -13.75 8.56 -20.26
N ALA A 29 -14.69 8.87 -19.38
CA ALA A 29 -15.80 9.80 -19.62
C ALA A 29 -15.32 11.22 -19.96
N THR A 30 -14.20 11.67 -19.37
CA THR A 30 -13.60 12.97 -19.71
C THR A 30 -13.18 13.09 -21.17
N ARG A 31 -12.84 11.98 -21.83
CA ARG A 31 -12.42 11.94 -23.23
C ARG A 31 -13.54 11.52 -24.17
N ARG A 32 -14.40 10.60 -23.70
CA ARG A 32 -15.47 9.96 -24.49
C ARG A 32 -16.70 9.76 -23.62
N PRO A 33 -17.48 10.81 -23.36
CA PRO A 33 -18.60 10.74 -22.43
C PRO A 33 -19.71 9.78 -22.89
N GLU A 34 -20.03 9.82 -24.18
CA GLU A 34 -21.11 9.02 -24.81
C GLU A 34 -20.67 7.60 -25.20
N ALA A 35 -19.43 7.21 -24.89
CA ALA A 35 -18.97 5.86 -25.19
C ALA A 35 -19.81 4.84 -24.42
N LEU A 36 -20.25 3.81 -25.12
CA LEU A 36 -20.99 2.71 -24.52
C LEU A 36 -20.13 1.96 -23.52
N LEU A 37 -20.76 1.47 -22.44
CA LEU A 37 -20.10 0.62 -21.48
C LEU A 37 -19.79 -0.76 -22.09
N PRO A 38 -18.57 -1.28 -21.90
CA PRO A 38 -18.31 -2.69 -22.10
C PRO A 38 -19.21 -3.53 -21.19
N GLU A 39 -19.68 -4.68 -21.69
CA GLU A 39 -20.62 -5.55 -20.97
C GLU A 39 -20.10 -5.95 -19.58
N ALA A 40 -18.82 -6.32 -19.49
CA ALA A 40 -18.19 -6.68 -18.22
C ALA A 40 -18.21 -5.52 -17.21
N THR A 41 -18.03 -4.28 -17.66
CA THR A 41 -18.10 -3.08 -16.81
C THR A 41 -19.53 -2.84 -16.33
N ARG A 42 -20.52 -3.04 -17.21
CA ARG A 42 -21.95 -2.92 -16.85
C ARG A 42 -22.33 -3.92 -15.76
N ILE A 43 -22.02 -5.21 -15.95
CA ILE A 43 -22.31 -6.27 -14.96
C ILE A 43 -21.64 -5.98 -13.61
N LEU A 44 -20.38 -5.55 -13.63
CA LEU A 44 -19.65 -5.18 -12.42
C LEU A 44 -20.30 -3.99 -11.71
N ALA A 45 -20.68 -2.95 -12.47
CA ALA A 45 -21.35 -1.77 -11.93
C ALA A 45 -22.70 -2.16 -11.30
N GLU A 46 -23.52 -2.97 -11.97
CA GLU A 46 -24.80 -3.45 -11.44
C GLU A 46 -24.64 -4.18 -10.11
N GLY A 47 -23.67 -5.10 -10.03
CA GLY A 47 -23.36 -5.82 -8.79
C GLY A 47 -22.96 -4.89 -7.64
N LEU A 48 -22.08 -3.93 -7.90
CA LEU A 48 -21.64 -2.97 -6.86
C LEU A 48 -22.75 -2.02 -6.42
N LEU A 49 -23.59 -1.55 -7.35
CA LEU A 49 -24.75 -0.72 -7.03
C LEU A 49 -25.76 -1.49 -6.19
N PHE A 50 -25.99 -2.76 -6.50
CA PHE A 50 -26.82 -3.64 -5.70
C PHE A 50 -26.27 -3.83 -4.28
N ASP A 51 -24.96 -4.07 -4.16
CA ASP A 51 -24.29 -4.23 -2.88
C ASP A 51 -24.36 -2.98 -1.99
N ALA A 52 -24.42 -1.79 -2.60
CA ALA A 52 -24.51 -0.51 -1.92
C ALA A 52 -25.92 -0.18 -1.38
N ARG A 53 -26.99 -0.79 -1.93
CA ARG A 53 -28.40 -0.49 -1.59
C ARG A 53 -28.70 -0.46 -0.08
N PRO A 54 -28.19 -1.37 0.77
CA PRO A 54 -28.51 -1.36 2.20
C PRO A 54 -28.07 -0.09 2.94
N PHE A 55 -27.09 0.63 2.41
CA PHE A 55 -26.50 1.82 3.02
C PHE A 55 -27.15 3.12 2.56
N LEU A 56 -28.06 3.06 1.59
CA LEU A 56 -28.70 4.25 1.04
C LEU A 56 -30.00 4.58 1.79
N SER A 57 -30.37 5.86 1.84
CA SER A 57 -31.54 6.34 2.58
C SER A 57 -32.78 6.51 1.68
N GLY A 58 -33.96 6.49 2.32
CA GLY A 58 -35.23 6.91 1.69
C GLY A 58 -35.61 6.15 0.42
N ALA A 59 -36.05 6.89 -0.60
CA ALA A 59 -36.52 6.34 -1.88
C ALA A 59 -35.44 5.53 -2.60
N ARG A 60 -34.17 5.86 -2.44
CA ARG A 60 -33.03 5.12 -3.02
C ARG A 60 -32.89 3.71 -2.47
N ARG A 61 -33.35 3.47 -1.23
CA ARG A 61 -33.41 2.13 -0.64
C ARG A 61 -34.63 1.33 -1.11
N ARG A 62 -35.77 2.01 -1.26
CA ARG A 62 -37.09 1.38 -1.45
C ARG A 62 -37.56 1.26 -2.90
N ARG A 63 -37.04 2.09 -3.81
CA ARG A 63 -37.41 2.09 -5.22
C ARG A 63 -36.56 1.09 -5.99
N ASP A 64 -37.08 0.59 -7.11
CA ASP A 64 -36.28 -0.07 -8.12
C ASP A 64 -35.16 0.90 -8.52
N TRP A 65 -33.93 0.47 -8.29
CA TRP A 65 -32.76 1.25 -8.62
C TRP A 65 -32.79 1.49 -10.13
N PRO A 66 -32.55 2.73 -10.62
CA PRO A 66 -32.48 2.94 -12.06
C PRO A 66 -31.44 1.99 -12.65
N ALA A 67 -31.76 1.41 -13.81
CA ALA A 67 -30.83 0.56 -14.54
C ALA A 67 -29.47 1.26 -14.68
N VAL A 68 -28.39 0.49 -14.74
CA VAL A 68 -27.06 1.05 -14.95
C VAL A 68 -27.07 1.89 -16.22
N ALA A 69 -26.50 3.10 -16.13
CA ALA A 69 -26.38 3.99 -17.26
C ALA A 69 -25.68 3.29 -18.44
N VAL A 70 -26.08 3.63 -19.66
CA VAL A 70 -25.62 2.95 -20.87
C VAL A 70 -24.22 3.46 -21.31
N ASP A 71 -23.89 4.69 -20.94
CA ASP A 71 -22.67 5.40 -21.33
C ASP A 71 -21.73 5.68 -20.14
N GLN A 72 -20.48 6.02 -20.44
CA GLN A 72 -19.45 6.29 -19.44
C GLN A 72 -19.79 7.51 -18.58
N ALA A 73 -20.31 8.58 -19.17
CA ALA A 73 -20.68 9.79 -18.42
C ALA A 73 -21.84 9.54 -17.46
N GLY A 74 -22.91 8.89 -17.92
CA GLY A 74 -24.03 8.52 -17.06
C GLY A 74 -23.60 7.59 -15.92
N LEU A 75 -22.71 6.62 -16.19
CA LEU A 75 -22.19 5.74 -15.15
C LEU A 75 -21.38 6.51 -14.11
N ALA A 76 -20.51 7.43 -14.53
CA ALA A 76 -19.73 8.24 -13.60
C ALA A 76 -20.63 9.07 -12.66
N VAL A 77 -21.69 9.68 -13.21
CA VAL A 77 -22.68 10.42 -12.40
C VAL A 77 -23.40 9.49 -11.43
N GLN A 78 -23.86 8.32 -11.88
CA GLN A 78 -24.58 7.36 -11.05
C GLN A 78 -23.71 6.86 -9.90
N LEU A 79 -22.46 6.49 -10.17
CA LEU A 79 -21.49 6.07 -9.15
C LEU A 79 -21.18 7.19 -8.15
N GLY A 80 -21.02 8.43 -8.61
CA GLY A 80 -20.83 9.60 -7.74
C GLY A 80 -22.01 9.83 -6.79
N GLN A 81 -23.25 9.71 -7.30
CA GLN A 81 -24.45 9.83 -6.47
C GLN A 81 -24.56 8.73 -5.40
N VAL A 82 -24.08 7.52 -5.70
CA VAL A 82 -24.07 6.40 -4.75
C VAL A 82 -23.01 6.63 -3.68
N LEU A 83 -21.80 7.04 -4.07
CA LEU A 83 -20.73 7.37 -3.13
C LEU A 83 -21.16 8.48 -2.16
N ALA A 84 -21.81 9.53 -2.65
CA ALA A 84 -22.38 10.57 -1.79
C ALA A 84 -23.41 10.01 -0.79
N GLY A 85 -24.19 9.00 -1.19
CA GLY A 85 -25.11 8.30 -0.30
C GLY A 85 -24.38 7.44 0.75
N LEU A 86 -23.27 6.80 0.39
CA LEU A 86 -22.42 6.06 1.31
C LEU A 86 -21.72 6.98 2.30
N ASP A 87 -21.28 8.17 1.88
CA ASP A 87 -20.72 9.19 2.77
C ASP A 87 -21.77 9.70 3.76
N ALA A 88 -22.99 9.98 3.30
CA ALA A 88 -24.09 10.38 4.18
C ALA A 88 -24.39 9.30 5.23
N PHE A 89 -24.35 8.01 4.84
CA PHE A 89 -24.48 6.90 5.77
C PHE A 89 -23.33 6.86 6.78
N GLU A 90 -22.10 7.05 6.34
CA GLU A 90 -20.92 7.03 7.21
C GLU A 90 -20.97 8.17 8.23
N ILE A 91 -21.26 9.40 7.79
CA ILE A 91 -21.41 10.57 8.67
C ILE A 91 -22.49 10.32 9.73
N ALA A 92 -23.61 9.68 9.36
CA ALA A 92 -24.69 9.39 10.28
C ALA A 92 -24.36 8.29 11.33
N HIS A 93 -23.33 7.47 11.07
CA HIS A 93 -22.97 6.34 11.93
C HIS A 93 -21.53 6.39 12.44
N THR A 94 -20.85 7.54 12.34
CA THR A 94 -19.50 7.74 12.85
C THR A 94 -19.45 8.89 13.84
N SER A 95 -18.46 8.83 14.73
CA SER A 95 -18.17 9.90 15.68
C SER A 95 -16.67 10.12 15.76
N TRP A 96 -16.26 11.36 16.00
CA TRP A 96 -14.85 11.69 16.20
C TRP A 96 -14.40 11.26 17.60
N ASN A 97 -13.30 10.52 17.68
CA ASN A 97 -12.64 10.21 18.95
C ASN A 97 -11.34 11.02 19.07
N ALA A 98 -11.33 11.98 19.99
CA ALA A 98 -10.18 12.87 20.23
C ALA A 98 -8.94 12.13 20.73
N LYS A 99 -9.10 11.04 21.50
CA LYS A 99 -7.98 10.27 22.06
C LYS A 99 -7.23 9.49 20.97
N LEU A 100 -7.96 8.96 19.99
CA LEU A 100 -7.39 8.20 18.87
C LEU A 100 -7.13 9.06 17.64
N ALA A 101 -7.54 10.33 17.66
CA ALA A 101 -7.48 11.28 16.55
C ALA A 101 -8.03 10.69 15.24
N CYS A 102 -9.17 9.99 15.32
CA CYS A 102 -9.79 9.33 14.17
C CYS A 102 -11.30 9.24 14.30
N LEU A 103 -11.97 8.99 13.16
CA LEU A 103 -13.38 8.65 13.11
C LEU A 103 -13.59 7.19 13.51
N LEU A 104 -14.51 6.97 14.44
CA LEU A 104 -14.95 5.65 14.88
C LEU A 104 -16.37 5.39 14.40
N TRP A 105 -16.64 4.17 13.99
CA TRP A 105 -17.97 3.65 13.77
C TRP A 105 -18.73 3.55 15.10
N SER A 106 -19.97 4.02 15.12
CA SER A 106 -20.89 3.94 16.25
C SER A 106 -21.54 2.55 16.29
N VAL A 107 -20.75 1.55 16.68
CA VAL A 107 -21.13 0.12 16.71
C VAL A 107 -21.69 -0.25 18.09
N SER A 108 -22.76 -1.06 18.14
CA SER A 108 -23.32 -1.55 19.41
C SER A 108 -22.45 -2.61 20.10
N ASP A 109 -21.77 -3.44 19.30
CA ASP A 109 -21.18 -4.71 19.75
C ASP A 109 -19.65 -4.67 19.92
N ALA A 110 -18.99 -3.56 19.59
CA ALA A 110 -17.53 -3.47 19.57
C ALA A 110 -17.00 -2.24 20.31
N ARG A 111 -15.95 -2.44 21.11
CA ARG A 111 -15.09 -1.34 21.58
C ARG A 111 -14.37 -0.75 20.38
N ASP A 112 -14.53 0.55 20.18
CA ASP A 112 -13.81 1.45 19.28
C ASP A 112 -13.39 0.83 17.92
N LEU A 113 -14.30 0.84 16.94
CA LEU A 113 -13.99 0.40 15.58
C LEU A 113 -13.65 1.60 14.69
N PRO A 114 -12.37 1.84 14.33
CA PRO A 114 -12.00 2.97 13.49
C PRO A 114 -12.41 2.77 12.03
N VAL A 115 -12.79 3.87 11.38
CA VAL A 115 -12.99 3.91 9.92
C VAL A 115 -11.63 3.76 9.24
N ARG A 116 -11.37 2.61 8.62
CA ARG A 116 -9.98 2.28 8.19
C ARG A 116 -9.51 3.15 7.03
N ARG A 117 -10.40 3.49 6.11
CA ARG A 117 -10.11 4.32 4.92
C ARG A 117 -9.77 5.78 5.28
N LEU A 118 -10.38 6.32 6.34
CA LEU A 118 -10.22 7.71 6.77
C LEU A 118 -9.17 7.86 7.86
N ARG A 119 -8.60 6.75 8.34
CA ARG A 119 -7.54 6.81 9.33
C ARG A 119 -6.43 7.65 8.70
N PRO A 120 -6.07 8.81 9.30
CA PRO A 120 -4.87 9.49 8.87
C PRO A 120 -3.78 8.42 8.91
N LYS A 121 -2.99 8.31 7.84
CA LYS A 121 -1.69 7.64 7.95
C LYS A 121 -0.97 8.46 9.01
N LEU A 122 -1.12 8.08 10.27
CA LEU A 122 -0.30 8.59 11.34
C LEU A 122 1.08 8.30 10.82
N ALA A 123 1.80 9.35 10.39
CA ALA A 123 3.22 9.31 10.19
C ALA A 123 3.71 8.63 11.45
N VAL A 124 4.11 7.36 11.30
CA VAL A 124 4.23 6.36 12.37
C VAL A 124 4.59 7.13 13.62
N VAL A 125 3.61 7.38 14.50
CA VAL A 125 3.98 7.83 15.85
C VAL A 125 4.88 6.70 16.23
N ALA A 126 6.17 7.02 16.36
CA ALA A 126 7.20 6.09 16.71
C ALA A 126 6.74 5.52 18.05
N ALA A 127 5.92 4.47 17.98
CA ALA A 127 5.63 3.58 19.06
C ALA A 127 7.02 3.10 19.37
N ASP A 128 7.54 3.67 20.44
CA ASP A 128 8.92 3.77 20.76
C ASP A 128 9.35 2.35 21.10
N ASN A 129 9.60 1.57 20.05
CA ASN A 129 9.86 0.15 20.12
C ASN A 129 11.31 0.05 20.57
N ALA A 130 11.55 0.36 21.84
CA ALA A 130 12.82 0.16 22.52
C ALA A 130 13.35 -1.24 22.22
N HIS A 131 12.46 -2.23 22.14
CA HIS A 131 12.77 -3.58 21.69
C HIS A 131 13.33 -3.66 20.26
N MET A 132 12.75 -2.95 19.29
CA MET A 132 13.26 -2.92 17.91
C MET A 132 14.58 -2.15 17.78
N ARG A 133 14.81 -1.12 18.62
CA ARG A 133 16.11 -0.45 18.71
C ARG A 133 17.17 -1.40 19.28
N LEU A 134 16.87 -2.09 20.37
CA LEU A 134 17.75 -3.10 20.96
C LEU A 134 18.07 -4.25 19.99
N LEU A 135 17.09 -4.70 19.21
CA LEU A 135 17.30 -5.72 18.18
C LEU A 135 18.21 -5.22 17.06
N ARG A 136 18.06 -3.97 16.62
CA ARG A 136 18.96 -3.35 15.61
C ARG A 136 20.37 -3.20 16.14
N ASP A 137 20.54 -2.73 17.37
CA ASP A 137 21.86 -2.56 17.99
C ASP A 137 22.56 -3.91 18.18
N LYS A 138 21.82 -4.94 18.59
CA LYS A 138 22.34 -6.31 18.74
C LYS A 138 22.74 -6.92 17.40
N LEU A 139 21.97 -6.64 16.35
CA LEU A 139 22.30 -7.09 15.00
C LEU A 139 23.54 -6.38 14.46
N ALA A 140 23.64 -5.06 14.64
CA ALA A 140 24.80 -4.26 14.21
C ALA A 140 26.10 -4.78 14.85
N ARG A 141 26.10 -5.02 16.17
CA ARG A 141 27.27 -5.57 16.88
C ARG A 141 27.72 -6.92 16.31
N ARG A 142 26.78 -7.82 16.01
CA ARG A 142 27.11 -9.13 15.41
C ARG A 142 27.68 -9.03 14.00
N ILE A 143 27.21 -8.06 13.22
CA ILE A 143 27.76 -7.78 11.88
C ILE A 143 29.20 -7.28 12.01
N ASP A 144 29.46 -6.34 12.92
CA ASP A 144 30.80 -5.78 13.15
C ASP A 144 31.78 -6.84 13.68
N GLU A 145 31.35 -7.66 14.63
CA GLU A 145 32.15 -8.78 15.16
C GLU A 145 32.52 -9.77 14.05
N ARG A 146 31.56 -10.11 13.18
CA ARG A 146 31.80 -11.00 12.05
C ARG A 146 32.76 -10.37 11.03
N ALA A 147 32.59 -9.09 10.72
CA ALA A 147 33.43 -8.36 9.79
C ALA A 147 34.90 -8.29 10.27
N ARG A 148 35.12 -8.03 11.57
CA ARG A 148 36.46 -8.06 12.18
C ARG A 148 37.08 -9.46 12.10
N GLY A 149 36.32 -10.50 12.45
CA GLY A 149 36.81 -11.88 12.38
C GLY A 149 37.13 -12.37 10.96
N THR A 150 36.46 -11.85 9.93
CA THR A 150 36.84 -12.10 8.53
C THR A 150 38.08 -11.32 8.12
N TYR A 151 38.20 -10.05 8.55
CA TYR A 151 39.38 -9.23 8.27
C TYR A 151 40.65 -9.82 8.90
N GLU A 152 40.61 -10.21 10.18
CA GLU A 152 41.76 -10.79 10.88
C GLU A 152 42.22 -12.12 10.27
N ARG A 153 41.28 -12.96 9.81
CA ARG A 153 41.61 -14.20 9.09
C ARG A 153 42.30 -13.91 7.77
N GLY A 154 41.73 -13.03 6.95
CA GLY A 154 42.35 -12.63 5.68
C GLY A 154 43.73 -11.99 5.87
N TYR A 155 43.90 -11.18 6.93
CA TYR A 155 45.18 -10.57 7.26
C TYR A 155 46.24 -11.62 7.66
N ARG A 156 45.86 -12.61 8.48
CA ARG A 156 46.76 -13.71 8.87
C ARG A 156 47.11 -14.61 7.70
N ASP A 157 46.14 -14.95 6.86
CA ASP A 157 46.36 -15.77 5.66
C ASP A 157 47.30 -15.05 4.69
N GLY A 158 47.12 -13.73 4.50
CA GLY A 158 48.02 -12.90 3.70
C GLY A 158 49.44 -12.83 4.27
N GLN A 159 49.59 -12.71 5.59
CA GLN A 159 50.91 -12.76 6.23
C GLN A 159 51.58 -14.13 6.05
N LEU A 160 50.84 -15.23 6.17
CA LEU A 160 51.37 -16.58 5.97
C LEU A 160 51.75 -16.83 4.51
N GLN A 161 50.96 -16.36 3.54
CA GLN A 161 51.29 -16.44 2.12
C GLN A 161 52.52 -15.61 1.76
N ALA A 162 52.65 -14.38 2.29
CA ALA A 162 53.84 -13.57 2.09
C ALA A 162 55.10 -14.24 2.68
N ARG A 163 54.96 -14.93 3.82
CA ARG A 163 56.05 -15.66 4.47
C ARG A 163 56.41 -16.96 3.74
N ALA A 164 55.42 -17.65 3.16
CA ALA A 164 55.61 -18.85 2.37
C ALA A 164 56.16 -18.53 0.96
N GLY A 165 55.76 -17.41 0.36
CA GLY A 165 56.25 -16.92 -0.93
C GLY A 165 57.72 -16.47 -0.90
N LEU A 166 58.26 -16.15 0.28
CA LEU A 166 59.70 -15.90 0.48
C LEU A 166 60.57 -17.18 0.46
N GLY A 167 59.97 -18.36 0.24
CA GLY A 167 60.66 -19.66 0.19
C GLY A 167 60.80 -20.30 -1.20
N ALA A 168 60.34 -19.65 -2.28
CA ALA A 168 60.51 -20.15 -3.65
C ALA A 168 61.23 -19.09 -4.50
N GLY A 169 62.57 -19.10 -4.44
CA GLY A 169 63.39 -18.39 -5.41
C GLY A 169 63.38 -19.13 -6.74
N ALA A 170 62.90 -18.47 -7.80
CA ALA A 170 63.48 -18.43 -9.14
C ALA A 170 62.57 -17.62 -10.08
N ASP A 171 62.91 -16.35 -10.27
CA ASP A 171 63.39 -15.72 -11.52
C ASP A 171 62.85 -14.27 -11.65
N PRO A 172 63.72 -13.25 -11.74
CA PRO A 172 63.32 -11.87 -11.88
C PRO A 172 63.28 -11.51 -13.37
N ASP A 173 62.23 -11.91 -14.09
CA ASP A 173 61.80 -11.28 -15.35
C ASP A 173 60.60 -12.06 -15.92
N ALA A 174 59.39 -11.68 -15.50
CA ALA A 174 58.16 -11.94 -16.24
C ALA A 174 57.07 -10.95 -15.79
N ASP A 175 56.90 -9.92 -16.63
CA ASP A 175 55.67 -9.18 -16.89
C ASP A 175 55.02 -8.40 -15.75
N ALA A 176 55.31 -7.09 -15.78
CA ALA A 176 54.42 -6.07 -15.27
C ALA A 176 53.08 -6.14 -16.00
N ASP A 177 52.07 -6.71 -15.35
CA ASP A 177 50.68 -6.63 -15.81
C ASP A 177 49.82 -5.81 -14.82
N GLU A 178 49.12 -4.86 -15.41
CA GLU A 178 48.55 -3.64 -14.83
C GLU A 178 47.47 -3.86 -13.74
N PRO A 179 47.29 -2.92 -12.81
CA PRO A 179 46.13 -2.94 -11.91
C PRO A 179 44.84 -2.74 -12.71
N GLN A 180 43.97 -3.77 -12.70
CA GLN A 180 42.62 -3.74 -13.27
C GLN A 180 41.85 -2.49 -12.83
N THR A 181 41.85 -1.50 -13.73
CA THR A 181 41.00 -0.31 -13.65
C THR A 181 39.60 -0.72 -14.10
N TYR A 182 38.62 -0.55 -13.21
CA TYR A 182 37.20 -0.81 -13.49
C TYR A 182 36.71 -0.11 -14.78
N PRO A 183 35.85 -0.75 -15.59
CA PRO A 183 35.33 -0.13 -16.80
C PRO A 183 34.38 1.02 -16.44
N ARG A 184 34.70 2.24 -16.89
CA ARG A 184 33.80 3.39 -16.83
C ARG A 184 32.72 3.24 -17.90
N LEU A 185 31.46 3.12 -17.46
CA LEU A 185 30.28 3.16 -18.31
C LEU A 185 30.22 4.51 -19.05
N ARG A 186 30.26 4.50 -20.39
CA ARG A 186 29.90 5.66 -21.21
C ARG A 186 28.37 5.78 -21.24
N LEU A 187 27.84 6.92 -20.77
CA LEU A 187 26.46 7.31 -21.04
C LEU A 187 26.34 7.73 -22.52
N PRO A 188 25.33 7.26 -23.27
CA PRO A 188 25.04 7.77 -24.61
C PRO A 188 24.35 9.13 -24.51
N GLY A 189 24.83 10.08 -25.31
CA GLY A 189 24.13 11.33 -25.64
C GLY A 189 23.25 11.16 -26.86
#